data_AF-A0A7J6NNZ6-F1
#
_entry.id   AF-A0A7J6NNZ6-F1
#
_cell.length_a   1.000
_cell.length_b   1.000
_cell.length_c   1.000
_cell.angle_alpha   90.00
_cell.angle_beta   90.00
_cell.angle_gamma   90.00
#
_symmetry.space_group_name_H-M   'P 1'
#
loop_
_entity.id
_entity.type
_entity.pdbx_description
1 polymer ?
#
loop_
_entity_poly.entity_id
_entity_poly.type
_entity_poly.pdbx_seq_one_letter_code
_entity_poly.pdbx_strand_id
1 'polypeptide(L)'
;MSVAGGPHWLLQGLQQRLSPAVGRSTLGAACVTAILLLTTCTMLYESVYCMGVYEAYVVAERTRVSIHVMCILAFLSLRWQLPGLCGTSGIIPAGNRIAEMRDVFTTRLVMLCDIGLCSALAGIFLPFPLSTLSLALCWFAYWVLKRSCGTFLNLQWDQLLLECSALGMCPFRSASSPRCCVEPENVAFQVGCPKWSSLTAMDYHFWTQPLPTIIGYHLNRRLTPRLSRLMVWFTLFVQVFPVPWLLLLPYPLGAVGVWWIVLLMILIAFTGNYGFFNYLTCALALTVPLGGTRRDDPYRLSDIIAICYGLVVGLGVTQPLLYTLDPLHPACHWASSVGHYLRPIAVGSGYGLFARMTTFRMELELRGRGLPGGPWREIVFKHKPVDPTNPPYFLPIGHMPRLDWRLWFVPLGLMRGAPMPTWVDTFIERMLRHEPCVVDGLLPRQAFDWAAVSRIRVVLWNYTFGNDGWARERLDTLYVASLGPRMGLVCRSPNSPEQPPTPSDSMSSSEEPLIVPLHES
;
A
#
# COMPACT_ATOMS: atom_id res chain seq x y z
N MET A 1 -22.12 1.21 -40.29
CA MET A 1 -22.98 1.64 -39.15
C MET A 1 -23.31 0.42 -38.29
N SER A 2 -23.64 0.62 -37.01
CA SER A 2 -24.20 -0.38 -36.07
C SER A 2 -23.50 -1.75 -35.97
N VAL A 3 -22.59 -1.88 -35.00
CA VAL A 3 -22.31 -3.17 -34.32
C VAL A 3 -22.18 -2.87 -32.82
N ALA A 4 -23.33 -2.75 -32.14
CA ALA A 4 -23.41 -2.53 -30.70
C ALA A 4 -24.10 -3.74 -30.05
N GLY A 5 -23.31 -4.64 -29.45
CA GLY A 5 -23.79 -5.93 -28.94
C GLY A 5 -22.87 -6.57 -27.89
N GLY A 6 -22.17 -5.75 -27.10
CA GLY A 6 -21.39 -6.21 -25.93
C GLY A 6 -22.27 -6.44 -24.68
N PRO A 7 -21.72 -7.06 -23.61
CA PRO A 7 -22.48 -7.54 -22.44
C PRO A 7 -22.90 -6.43 -21.46
N HIS A 8 -23.56 -5.38 -21.97
CA HIS A 8 -23.98 -4.22 -21.20
C HIS A 8 -24.99 -4.57 -20.09
N TRP A 9 -25.84 -5.57 -20.32
CA TRP A 9 -26.87 -6.02 -19.37
C TRP A 9 -26.30 -6.73 -18.13
N LEU A 10 -25.21 -7.49 -18.30
CA LEU A 10 -24.59 -8.27 -17.23
C LEU A 10 -23.83 -7.35 -16.26
N LEU A 11 -23.17 -6.32 -16.81
CA LEU A 11 -22.60 -5.22 -16.03
C LEU A 11 -23.69 -4.35 -15.37
N GLN A 12 -24.79 -4.05 -16.07
CA GLN A 12 -25.92 -3.31 -15.49
C GLN A 12 -26.61 -4.05 -14.32
N GLY A 13 -26.76 -5.37 -14.39
CA GLY A 13 -27.30 -6.17 -13.28
C GLY A 13 -26.44 -6.11 -12.02
N LEU A 14 -25.11 -5.99 -12.17
CA LEU A 14 -24.19 -5.74 -11.06
C LEU A 14 -24.22 -4.26 -10.60
N GLN A 15 -24.29 -3.30 -11.52
CA GLN A 15 -24.41 -1.86 -11.23
C GLN A 15 -25.71 -1.49 -10.50
N GLN A 16 -26.83 -2.13 -10.80
CA GLN A 16 -28.13 -1.86 -10.14
C GLN A 16 -28.15 -2.31 -8.68
N ARG A 17 -27.24 -3.21 -8.25
CA ARG A 17 -27.00 -3.52 -6.83
C ARG A 17 -26.00 -2.56 -6.16
N LEU A 18 -25.43 -1.59 -6.90
CA LEU A 18 -24.23 -0.83 -6.52
C LEU A 18 -24.27 0.68 -6.87
N SER A 19 -25.39 1.37 -6.68
CA SER A 19 -25.43 2.84 -6.72
C SER A 19 -26.57 3.46 -5.89
N PRO A 20 -26.47 4.73 -5.44
CA PRO A 20 -25.26 5.48 -5.09
C PRO A 20 -25.36 6.16 -3.70
N ALA A 21 -24.51 5.78 -2.75
CA ALA A 21 -24.31 6.52 -1.49
C ALA A 21 -22.98 7.28 -1.51
N VAL A 22 -23.00 8.52 -2.00
CA VAL A 22 -21.84 9.43 -1.99
C VAL A 22 -21.70 10.07 -0.62
N GLY A 23 -20.96 9.40 0.27
CA GLY A 23 -20.44 9.95 1.52
C GLY A 23 -18.94 9.61 1.62
N ARG A 24 -18.08 10.62 1.80
CA ARG A 24 -16.61 10.48 1.71
C ARG A 24 -16.00 10.35 3.09
N SER A 25 -15.22 9.30 3.33
CA SER A 25 -14.66 9.06 4.66
C SER A 25 -13.54 7.97 4.64
N THR A 26 -12.32 8.19 5.15
CA THR A 26 -11.83 7.93 6.53
C THR A 26 -11.74 6.53 7.24
N LEU A 27 -10.56 5.97 7.60
CA LEU A 27 -10.24 5.37 8.95
C LEU A 27 -8.80 4.80 9.04
N GLY A 28 -8.07 4.59 7.95
CA GLY A 28 -6.64 4.19 8.08
C GLY A 28 -5.81 5.24 8.85
N ALA A 29 -6.30 6.48 8.91
CA ALA A 29 -5.78 7.51 9.79
C ALA A 29 -6.23 7.40 11.26
N ALA A 30 -6.87 6.33 11.72
CA ALA A 30 -6.92 6.02 13.15
C ALA A 30 -5.58 5.41 13.59
N CYS A 31 -5.01 4.49 12.81
CA CYS A 31 -3.63 4.05 13.01
C CYS A 31 -2.62 5.17 12.73
N VAL A 32 -2.80 5.99 11.69
CA VAL A 32 -1.85 7.10 11.44
C VAL A 32 -2.10 8.32 12.32
N THR A 33 -3.31 8.58 12.82
CA THR A 33 -3.48 9.47 13.97
C THR A 33 -2.81 8.86 15.18
N ALA A 34 -2.92 7.55 15.46
CA ALA A 34 -2.16 6.94 16.55
C ALA A 34 -0.63 7.05 16.35
N ILE A 35 -0.09 7.01 15.12
CA ILE A 35 1.36 7.13 14.85
C ILE A 35 1.85 8.59 14.85
N LEU A 36 1.07 9.51 14.29
CA LEU A 36 1.37 10.94 14.32
C LEU A 36 1.13 11.50 15.73
N LEU A 37 0.09 11.07 16.43
CA LEU A 37 -0.14 11.36 17.84
C LEU A 37 0.85 10.61 18.74
N LEU A 38 1.37 9.42 18.40
CA LEU A 38 2.53 8.84 19.09
C LEU A 38 3.77 9.72 18.89
N THR A 39 4.12 10.05 17.64
CA THR A 39 5.31 10.86 17.33
C THR A 39 5.20 12.25 17.97
N THR A 40 4.03 12.89 17.87
CA THR A 40 3.72 14.16 18.53
C THR A 40 3.59 14.01 20.05
N CYS A 41 3.15 12.88 20.61
CA CYS A 41 3.21 12.63 22.06
C CYS A 41 4.64 12.44 22.53
N THR A 42 5.53 11.81 21.76
CA THR A 42 6.96 11.70 22.05
C THR A 42 7.60 13.10 22.05
N MET A 43 7.39 13.89 20.99
CA MET A 43 7.90 15.27 20.90
C MET A 43 7.24 16.24 21.90
N LEU A 44 5.97 16.01 22.26
CA LEU A 44 5.31 16.72 23.37
C LEU A 44 5.93 16.27 24.70
N TYR A 45 6.12 14.99 24.97
CA TYR A 45 6.70 14.53 26.24
C TYR A 45 8.10 15.12 26.47
N GLU A 46 8.90 15.25 25.40
CA GLU A 46 10.18 15.98 25.42
C GLU A 46 10.03 17.49 25.75
N SER A 47 9.00 18.17 25.24
CA SER A 47 8.80 19.63 25.37
C SER A 47 7.86 20.07 26.50
N VAL A 48 7.10 19.14 27.08
CA VAL A 48 6.01 19.36 28.04
C VAL A 48 6.41 18.88 29.42
N TYR A 49 6.67 17.58 29.56
CA TYR A 49 6.92 16.94 30.86
C TYR A 49 8.35 17.18 31.35
N CYS A 50 8.96 18.32 30.95
CA CYS A 50 10.32 18.79 31.23
C CYS A 50 11.27 17.66 31.62
N MET A 51 11.48 16.72 30.70
CA MET A 51 12.54 15.72 30.80
C MET A 51 13.89 16.43 30.89
N GLY A 52 14.89 15.77 31.48
CA GLY A 52 16.26 16.25 31.38
C GLY A 52 16.66 16.37 29.90
N VAL A 53 17.46 17.37 29.54
CA VAL A 53 17.95 17.56 28.15
C VAL A 53 18.62 16.29 27.61
N TYR A 54 19.20 15.48 28.51
CA TYR A 54 19.73 14.16 28.25
C TYR A 54 18.65 13.11 27.88
N GLU A 55 17.55 13.04 28.63
CA GLU A 55 16.47 12.07 28.38
C GLU A 55 15.74 12.36 27.07
N ALA A 56 15.47 13.64 26.78
CA ALA A 56 14.92 14.06 25.48
C ALA A 56 15.85 13.70 24.32
N TYR A 57 17.16 13.94 24.48
CA TYR A 57 18.15 13.50 23.49
C TYR A 57 18.11 11.98 23.25
N VAL A 58 17.99 11.18 24.32
CA VAL A 58 17.89 9.71 24.25
C VAL A 58 16.60 9.26 23.54
N VAL A 59 15.46 9.90 23.80
CA VAL A 59 14.18 9.55 23.16
C VAL A 59 14.17 9.92 21.67
N ALA A 60 14.67 11.10 21.31
CA ALA A 60 14.84 11.51 19.92
C ALA A 60 15.82 10.60 19.15
N GLU A 61 16.92 10.16 19.77
CA GLU A 61 17.89 9.26 19.13
C GLU A 61 17.33 7.83 18.98
N ARG A 62 16.65 7.28 19.99
CA ARG A 62 15.92 6.01 19.86
C ARG A 62 14.90 6.06 18.74
N THR A 63 14.23 7.19 18.55
CA THR A 63 13.24 7.40 17.48
C THR A 63 13.92 7.41 16.11
N ARG A 64 15.06 8.11 15.94
CA ARG A 64 15.87 8.05 14.71
C ARG A 64 16.34 6.64 14.38
N VAL A 65 16.97 5.95 15.32
CA VAL A 65 17.45 4.56 15.16
C VAL A 65 16.31 3.61 14.76
N SER A 66 15.14 3.77 15.39
CA SER A 66 13.93 2.99 15.07
C SER A 66 13.46 3.20 13.62
N ILE A 67 13.50 4.44 13.11
CA ILE A 67 13.16 4.73 11.72
C ILE A 67 14.22 4.16 10.76
N HIS A 68 15.52 4.27 11.09
CA HIS A 68 16.60 3.66 10.28
C HIS A 68 16.44 2.14 10.13
N VAL A 69 16.06 1.42 11.19
CA VAL A 69 15.75 -0.03 11.12
C VAL A 69 14.59 -0.30 10.14
N MET A 70 13.56 0.54 10.12
CA MET A 70 12.44 0.40 9.17
C MET A 70 12.83 0.77 7.73
N CYS A 71 13.73 1.75 7.54
CA CYS A 71 14.35 2.03 6.24
C CYS A 71 15.12 0.81 5.71
N ILE A 72 15.93 0.15 6.55
CA ILE A 72 16.67 -1.08 6.16
C ILE A 72 15.71 -2.16 5.65
N LEU A 73 14.64 -2.47 6.40
CA LEU A 73 13.64 -3.44 6.00
C LEU A 73 12.95 -3.05 4.67
N ALA A 74 12.61 -1.77 4.52
CA ALA A 74 11.94 -1.25 3.34
C ALA A 74 12.84 -1.29 2.08
N PHE A 75 14.12 -0.94 2.20
CA PHE A 75 15.09 -1.04 1.10
C PHE A 75 15.41 -2.50 0.76
N LEU A 76 15.70 -3.36 1.75
CA LEU A 76 15.96 -4.80 1.52
C LEU A 76 14.78 -5.50 0.84
N SER A 77 13.54 -5.22 1.30
CA SER A 77 12.35 -5.79 0.68
C SER A 77 12.11 -5.29 -0.75
N LEU A 78 12.55 -4.07 -1.08
CA LEU A 78 12.39 -3.45 -2.39
C LEU A 78 13.47 -3.90 -3.39
N ARG A 79 14.72 -4.01 -2.93
CA ARG A 79 15.93 -4.27 -3.72
C ARG A 79 15.77 -5.39 -4.75
N TRP A 80 15.23 -6.53 -4.33
CA TRP A 80 15.06 -7.71 -5.18
C TRP A 80 13.91 -7.62 -6.19
N GLN A 81 12.96 -6.71 -5.98
CA GLN A 81 11.80 -6.52 -6.85
C GLN A 81 12.02 -5.42 -7.91
N LEU A 82 12.92 -4.45 -7.66
CA LEU A 82 13.13 -3.28 -8.51
C LEU A 82 13.32 -3.57 -10.01
N PRO A 83 14.17 -4.54 -10.44
CA PRO A 83 14.40 -4.79 -11.87
C PRO A 83 13.12 -5.20 -12.62
N GLY A 84 12.30 -6.06 -12.01
CA GLY A 84 11.03 -6.50 -12.59
C GLY A 84 9.91 -5.47 -12.51
N LEU A 85 9.84 -4.68 -11.43
CA LEU A 85 8.76 -3.71 -11.25
C LEU A 85 8.97 -2.44 -12.09
N CYS A 86 10.17 -1.88 -12.09
CA CYS A 86 10.46 -0.51 -12.58
C CYS A 86 11.72 -0.43 -13.46
N GLY A 87 12.35 -1.57 -13.79
CA GLY A 87 13.45 -1.63 -14.74
C GLY A 87 12.98 -1.43 -16.19
N THR A 88 13.93 -1.29 -17.09
CA THR A 88 13.69 -1.00 -18.52
C THR A 88 13.29 -2.21 -19.37
N SER A 89 13.29 -3.41 -18.77
CA SER A 89 12.54 -4.61 -19.20
C SER A 89 11.43 -5.00 -18.20
N GLY A 90 11.20 -4.17 -17.18
CA GLY A 90 10.18 -4.39 -16.16
C GLY A 90 8.76 -4.00 -16.60
N ILE A 91 7.85 -4.09 -15.64
CA ILE A 91 6.42 -3.82 -15.80
C ILE A 91 6.13 -2.34 -16.06
N ILE A 92 6.85 -1.43 -15.37
CA ILE A 92 6.81 0.01 -15.65
C ILE A 92 8.10 0.36 -16.41
N PRO A 93 8.10 0.34 -17.75
CA PRO A 93 9.24 0.80 -18.53
C PRO A 93 9.47 2.28 -18.26
N ALA A 94 10.66 2.61 -17.77
CA ALA A 94 11.03 3.96 -17.37
C ALA A 94 11.31 4.89 -18.58
N GLY A 95 10.23 5.27 -19.26
CA GLY A 95 10.22 6.26 -20.33
C GLY A 95 10.51 5.70 -21.73
N ASN A 96 9.68 6.09 -22.71
CA ASN A 96 9.89 5.79 -24.13
C ASN A 96 10.97 6.69 -24.76
N ARG A 97 12.07 6.98 -24.04
CA ARG A 97 13.11 7.93 -24.46
C ARG A 97 14.48 7.26 -24.54
N ILE A 98 14.89 6.97 -25.77
CA ILE A 98 16.23 6.55 -26.21
C ILE A 98 16.62 5.14 -25.72
N ALA A 99 16.69 4.20 -26.67
CA ALA A 99 16.99 2.78 -26.39
C ALA A 99 18.39 2.56 -25.78
N GLU A 100 19.34 3.44 -26.07
CA GLU A 100 20.74 3.35 -25.63
C GLU A 100 20.92 3.53 -24.11
N MET A 101 19.94 4.08 -23.40
CA MET A 101 20.00 4.29 -21.94
C MET A 101 19.31 3.18 -21.11
N ARG A 102 18.88 2.07 -21.73
CA ARG A 102 18.07 1.03 -21.04
C ARG A 102 18.76 0.44 -19.82
N ASP A 103 20.00 -0.03 -19.91
CA ASP A 103 20.64 -0.72 -18.77
C ASP A 103 21.08 0.25 -17.65
N VAL A 104 21.42 1.48 -18.05
CA VAL A 104 21.86 2.56 -17.15
C VAL A 104 20.76 2.94 -16.15
N PHE A 105 19.49 3.03 -16.58
CA PHE A 105 18.40 3.43 -15.68
C PHE A 105 18.11 2.38 -14.60
N THR A 106 17.96 1.10 -14.98
CA THR A 106 17.70 0.02 -14.02
C THR A 106 18.83 -0.06 -12.98
N THR A 107 20.08 0.05 -13.45
CA THR A 107 21.27 0.08 -12.60
C THR A 107 21.25 1.26 -11.63
N ARG A 108 20.89 2.48 -12.09
CA ARG A 108 20.76 3.66 -11.23
C ARG A 108 19.70 3.51 -10.13
N LEU A 109 18.54 2.91 -10.41
CA LEU A 109 17.53 2.65 -9.36
C LEU A 109 18.03 1.64 -8.32
N VAL A 110 18.70 0.57 -8.76
CA VAL A 110 19.28 -0.43 -7.85
C VAL A 110 20.39 0.19 -6.99
N MET A 111 21.31 0.95 -7.59
CA MET A 111 22.34 1.71 -6.86
C MET A 111 21.74 2.70 -5.86
N LEU A 112 20.66 3.40 -6.21
CA LEU A 112 19.99 4.33 -5.29
C LEU A 112 19.33 3.62 -4.10
N CYS A 113 18.78 2.42 -4.32
CA CYS A 113 18.29 1.55 -3.25
C CYS A 113 19.41 1.07 -2.33
N ASP A 114 20.59 0.76 -2.89
CA ASP A 114 21.77 0.34 -2.13
C ASP A 114 22.41 1.50 -1.36
N ILE A 115 22.45 2.71 -1.93
CA ILE A 115 22.87 3.93 -1.23
C ILE A 115 21.93 4.21 -0.04
N GLY A 116 20.62 4.11 -0.23
CA GLY A 116 19.63 4.25 0.84
C GLY A 116 19.79 3.20 1.94
N LEU A 117 20.05 1.95 1.58
CA LEU A 117 20.30 0.85 2.51
C LEU A 117 21.60 1.05 3.32
N CYS A 118 22.71 1.38 2.65
CA CYS A 118 24.00 1.65 3.31
C CYS A 118 23.92 2.88 4.22
N SER A 119 23.19 3.92 3.80
CA SER A 119 22.91 5.09 4.63
C SER A 119 22.12 4.70 5.88
N ALA A 120 21.06 3.89 5.73
CA ALA A 120 20.23 3.45 6.85
C ALA A 120 21.00 2.56 7.84
N LEU A 121 21.89 1.68 7.35
CA LEU A 121 22.80 0.88 8.19
C LEU A 121 23.77 1.78 8.98
N ALA A 122 24.37 2.78 8.36
CA ALA A 122 25.25 3.73 9.06
C ALA A 122 24.48 4.60 10.07
N GLY A 123 23.26 5.01 9.74
CA GLY A 123 22.42 5.89 10.56
C GLY A 123 22.06 5.35 11.95
N ILE A 124 22.15 4.03 12.16
CA ILE A 124 21.98 3.37 13.46
C ILE A 124 23.13 3.68 14.44
N PHE A 125 24.34 3.89 13.93
CA PHE A 125 25.57 4.02 14.74
C PHE A 125 26.14 5.44 14.75
N LEU A 126 25.65 6.31 13.88
CA LEU A 126 26.04 7.72 13.82
C LEU A 126 25.32 8.51 14.92
N PRO A 127 26.01 9.37 15.70
CA PRO A 127 25.34 10.27 16.63
C PRO A 127 24.65 11.44 15.88
N PHE A 128 23.74 12.14 16.54
CA PHE A 128 23.26 13.44 16.06
C PHE A 128 24.44 14.44 15.87
N PRO A 129 24.48 15.24 14.79
CA PRO A 129 23.50 15.37 13.70
C PRO A 129 23.73 14.42 12.51
N LEU A 130 24.74 13.54 12.57
CA LEU A 130 25.08 12.64 11.46
C LEU A 130 23.99 11.58 11.21
N SER A 131 23.31 11.09 12.25
CA SER A 131 22.10 10.26 12.11
C SER A 131 20.97 10.98 11.37
N THR A 132 20.77 12.28 11.64
CA THR A 132 19.79 13.13 10.92
C THR A 132 20.15 13.30 9.45
N LEU A 133 21.43 13.52 9.11
CA LEU A 133 21.88 13.61 7.71
C LEU A 133 21.75 12.27 6.97
N SER A 134 22.04 11.14 7.63
CA SER A 134 21.77 9.81 7.08
C SER A 134 20.26 9.61 6.83
N LEU A 135 19.40 9.99 7.78
CA LEU A 135 17.94 9.90 7.61
C LEU A 135 17.44 10.76 6.43
N ALA A 136 18.05 11.92 6.19
CA ALA A 136 17.76 12.74 5.01
C ALA A 136 18.12 12.06 3.69
N LEU A 137 19.28 11.39 3.61
CA LEU A 137 19.67 10.61 2.44
C LEU A 137 18.74 9.40 2.23
N CYS A 138 18.33 8.73 3.32
CA CYS A 138 17.33 7.66 3.28
C CYS A 138 15.98 8.17 2.73
N TRP A 139 15.48 9.28 3.26
CA TRP A 139 14.22 9.91 2.82
C TRP A 139 14.29 10.29 1.34
N PHE A 140 15.36 10.94 0.90
CA PHE A 140 15.52 11.38 -0.48
C PHE A 140 15.61 10.20 -1.45
N ALA A 141 16.42 9.19 -1.15
CA ALA A 141 16.52 7.98 -1.97
C ALA A 141 15.17 7.25 -2.09
N TYR A 142 14.44 7.11 -0.98
CA TYR A 142 13.13 6.47 -0.98
C TYR A 142 12.05 7.29 -1.69
N TRP A 143 12.09 8.62 -1.58
CA TRP A 143 11.19 9.54 -2.31
C TRP A 143 11.40 9.47 -3.82
N VAL A 144 12.65 9.45 -4.29
CA VAL A 144 12.98 9.27 -5.71
C VAL A 144 12.52 7.90 -6.21
N LEU A 145 12.83 6.81 -5.49
CA LEU A 145 12.36 5.47 -5.83
C LEU A 145 10.82 5.41 -5.91
N LYS A 146 10.12 6.05 -4.96
CA LYS A 146 8.65 6.17 -4.96
C LYS A 146 8.13 6.93 -6.18
N ARG A 147 8.79 8.01 -6.58
CA ARG A 147 8.45 8.76 -7.81
C ARG A 147 8.70 7.96 -9.08
N SER A 148 9.79 7.21 -9.17
CA SER A 148 10.10 6.37 -10.34
C SER A 148 9.19 5.13 -10.47
N CYS A 149 8.88 4.46 -9.37
CA CYS A 149 8.07 3.23 -9.36
C CYS A 149 6.55 3.46 -9.22
N GLY A 150 6.12 4.68 -8.88
CA GLY A 150 4.72 5.13 -8.87
C GLY A 150 3.73 4.09 -8.31
N THR A 151 2.98 3.44 -9.20
CA THR A 151 2.00 2.37 -8.95
C THR A 151 2.40 1.38 -7.85
N PHE A 152 3.66 0.93 -7.80
CA PHE A 152 4.11 -0.10 -6.86
C PHE A 152 4.64 0.43 -5.53
N LEU A 153 4.95 1.73 -5.42
CA LEU A 153 5.46 2.40 -4.21
C LEU A 153 4.49 3.47 -3.67
N ASN A 154 3.28 3.57 -4.22
CA ASN A 154 2.23 4.44 -3.71
C ASN A 154 1.24 3.66 -2.82
N LEU A 155 1.79 3.01 -1.79
CA LEU A 155 1.05 2.23 -0.79
C LEU A 155 1.28 2.85 0.60
N GLN A 156 0.43 2.53 1.58
CA GLN A 156 0.32 3.33 2.81
C GLN A 156 1.58 3.28 3.70
N TRP A 157 2.24 2.13 3.85
CA TRP A 157 3.54 2.04 4.54
C TRP A 157 4.65 2.82 3.82
N ASP A 158 4.68 2.84 2.49
CA ASP A 158 5.66 3.61 1.70
C ASP A 158 5.50 5.12 1.90
N GLN A 159 4.29 5.56 2.22
CA GLN A 159 3.97 6.95 2.56
C GLN A 159 4.32 7.27 4.01
N LEU A 160 3.96 6.37 4.94
CA LEU A 160 4.26 6.51 6.36
C LEU A 160 5.77 6.58 6.64
N LEU A 161 6.58 5.78 5.95
CA LEU A 161 8.04 5.80 6.11
C LEU A 161 8.62 7.18 5.79
N LEU A 162 8.11 7.84 4.74
CA LEU A 162 8.55 9.17 4.33
C LEU A 162 8.08 10.24 5.32
N GLU A 163 6.86 10.15 5.83
CA GLU A 163 6.33 11.07 6.86
C GLU A 163 7.09 10.92 8.20
N CYS A 164 7.30 9.70 8.68
CA CYS A 164 8.08 9.44 9.90
C CYS A 164 9.55 9.86 9.75
N SER A 165 10.18 9.59 8.60
CA SER A 165 11.55 10.03 8.33
C SER A 165 11.65 11.56 8.22
N ALA A 166 10.64 12.23 7.68
CA ALA A 166 10.57 13.69 7.65
C ALA A 166 10.48 14.30 9.06
N LEU A 167 9.64 13.74 9.93
CA LEU A 167 9.54 14.17 11.34
C LEU A 167 10.83 13.88 12.13
N GLY A 168 11.48 12.73 11.87
CA GLY A 168 12.77 12.36 12.48
C GLY A 168 13.95 13.25 12.06
N MET A 169 13.82 14.05 10.99
CA MET A 169 14.81 15.04 10.58
C MET A 169 14.73 16.37 11.34
N CYS A 170 13.60 16.68 11.99
CA CYS A 170 13.40 18.00 12.60
C CYS A 170 14.31 18.23 13.83
N PRO A 171 15.11 19.32 13.87
CA PRO A 171 16.03 19.59 14.97
C PRO A 171 15.30 20.25 16.16
N PHE A 172 14.61 19.45 16.97
CA PHE A 172 13.87 19.93 18.13
C PHE A 172 14.81 20.40 19.26
N ARG A 173 15.10 21.70 19.29
CA ARG A 173 15.80 22.39 20.40
C ARG A 173 15.24 23.77 20.76
N SER A 174 14.09 24.15 20.22
CA SER A 174 13.38 25.39 20.53
C SER A 174 11.88 25.13 20.68
N ALA A 175 11.25 25.75 21.69
CA ALA A 175 9.80 25.65 21.98
C ALA A 175 8.93 26.48 21.02
N SER A 176 9.40 26.71 19.79
CA SER A 176 8.76 27.52 18.75
C SER A 176 8.42 26.63 17.55
N SER A 177 7.33 25.87 17.67
CA SER A 177 6.95 24.84 16.68
C SER A 177 6.65 25.43 15.29
N PRO A 178 7.18 24.84 14.20
CA PRO A 178 6.67 25.11 12.86
C PRO A 178 5.25 24.55 12.75
N ARG A 179 4.29 25.37 12.32
CA ARG A 179 2.85 25.01 12.28
C ARG A 179 2.50 24.13 11.07
N CYS A 180 3.03 22.91 11.05
CA CYS A 180 2.71 21.85 10.09
C CYS A 180 2.77 20.47 10.78
N CYS A 181 2.04 19.44 10.37
CA CYS A 181 0.80 19.38 9.59
C CYS A 181 0.18 17.99 9.82
N VAL A 182 -1.06 17.94 10.30
CA VAL A 182 -1.81 16.68 10.43
C VAL A 182 -3.23 16.93 9.93
N GLU A 183 -3.59 16.34 8.80
CA GLU A 183 -4.97 16.25 8.32
C GLU A 183 -5.58 14.93 8.78
N PRO A 184 -6.49 14.95 9.76
CA PRO A 184 -7.39 13.86 9.98
C PRO A 184 -8.62 14.03 9.08
N GLU A 185 -8.40 14.25 7.77
CA GLU A 185 -9.38 14.01 6.69
C GLU A 185 -9.96 12.56 6.74
N ASN A 186 -9.54 11.73 7.71
CA ASN A 186 -9.57 10.28 7.66
C ASN A 186 -9.95 9.50 8.97
N VAL A 187 -10.86 9.95 9.86
CA VAL A 187 -11.49 9.10 10.95
C VAL A 187 -12.80 8.29 10.65
N ALA A 188 -13.96 8.87 10.31
CA ALA A 188 -15.30 8.23 10.44
C ALA A 188 -15.91 7.12 9.48
N PHE A 189 -15.28 6.49 8.47
CA PHE A 189 -16.00 5.68 7.44
C PHE A 189 -16.48 4.37 7.96
N GLN A 190 -15.78 3.86 8.95
CA GLN A 190 -16.19 2.70 9.69
C GLN A 190 -17.48 2.99 10.48
N VAL A 191 -17.72 4.24 10.90
CA VAL A 191 -19.03 4.68 11.40
C VAL A 191 -20.05 4.65 10.25
N GLY A 192 -19.70 5.20 9.09
CA GLY A 192 -20.51 5.18 7.86
C GLY A 192 -20.53 3.84 7.08
N CYS A 193 -19.97 2.76 7.63
CA CYS A 193 -19.85 1.46 6.96
C CYS A 193 -20.65 0.44 7.77
N PRO A 194 -21.79 -0.05 7.24
CA PRO A 194 -22.69 -0.91 8.01
C PRO A 194 -22.02 -2.13 8.64
N LYS A 195 -20.90 -2.62 8.10
CA LYS A 195 -20.16 -3.78 8.65
C LYS A 195 -19.31 -3.44 9.87
N TRP A 196 -18.72 -2.25 9.92
CA TRP A 196 -17.95 -1.81 11.08
C TRP A 196 -18.88 -1.34 12.20
N SER A 197 -19.90 -0.54 11.90
CA SER A 197 -20.89 -0.09 12.89
C SER A 197 -21.80 -1.21 13.43
N SER A 198 -22.12 -2.25 12.65
CA SER A 198 -22.79 -3.47 13.18
C SER A 198 -21.85 -4.50 13.82
N LEU A 199 -20.56 -4.17 13.97
CA LEU A 199 -19.52 -5.04 14.55
C LEU A 199 -19.29 -6.38 13.79
N THR A 200 -19.66 -6.46 12.52
CA THR A 200 -19.50 -7.65 11.63
C THR A 200 -18.28 -7.58 10.70
N ALA A 201 -17.45 -6.54 10.83
CA ALA A 201 -16.30 -6.31 9.94
C ALA A 201 -15.29 -7.47 9.94
N MET A 202 -15.07 -8.16 11.07
CA MET A 202 -14.14 -9.29 11.12
C MET A 202 -14.67 -10.57 10.44
N ASP A 203 -15.97 -10.69 10.17
CA ASP A 203 -16.56 -11.81 9.42
C ASP A 203 -16.08 -11.86 7.94
N TYR A 204 -15.58 -10.72 7.45
CA TYR A 204 -15.09 -10.55 6.08
C TYR A 204 -13.57 -10.34 6.02
N HIS A 205 -12.96 -9.93 7.14
CA HIS A 205 -11.62 -9.37 7.14
C HIS A 205 -10.55 -10.35 6.65
N PHE A 206 -10.39 -11.50 7.32
CA PHE A 206 -9.24 -12.38 7.11
C PHE A 206 -9.18 -13.02 5.72
N TRP A 207 -10.32 -13.32 5.10
CA TRP A 207 -10.35 -13.90 3.75
C TRP A 207 -10.28 -12.85 2.63
N THR A 208 -10.83 -11.64 2.84
CA THR A 208 -10.77 -10.57 1.82
C THR A 208 -9.45 -9.81 1.78
N GLN A 209 -8.59 -9.94 2.82
CA GLN A 209 -7.22 -9.41 2.82
C GLN A 209 -6.42 -9.82 1.56
N PRO A 210 -5.67 -8.91 0.91
CA PRO A 210 -4.86 -9.20 -0.28
C PRO A 210 -3.85 -10.33 -0.10
N LEU A 211 -3.07 -10.26 0.97
CA LEU A 211 -2.08 -11.28 1.34
C LEU A 211 -2.41 -11.77 2.76
N PRO A 212 -3.35 -12.73 2.88
CA PRO A 212 -3.77 -13.26 4.17
C PRO A 212 -2.71 -14.21 4.72
N THR A 213 -2.64 -14.35 6.04
CA THR A 213 -1.68 -15.25 6.70
C THR A 213 -2.32 -16.58 7.09
N ILE A 214 -1.48 -17.59 7.34
CA ILE A 214 -1.91 -18.89 7.88
C ILE A 214 -2.70 -18.74 9.19
N ILE A 215 -2.33 -17.76 10.03
CA ILE A 215 -2.97 -17.46 11.31
C ILE A 215 -4.33 -16.80 11.09
N GLY A 216 -4.43 -15.85 10.14
CA GLY A 216 -5.71 -15.26 9.74
C GLY A 216 -6.70 -16.31 9.21
N TYR A 217 -6.23 -17.26 8.40
CA TYR A 217 -7.03 -18.40 7.93
C TYR A 217 -7.54 -19.29 9.07
N HIS A 218 -6.66 -19.75 9.97
CA HIS A 218 -7.07 -20.58 11.10
C HIS A 218 -7.96 -19.84 12.12
N LEU A 219 -7.74 -18.53 12.30
CA LEU A 219 -8.59 -17.69 13.14
C LEU A 219 -9.99 -17.53 12.53
N ASN A 220 -10.09 -17.31 11.21
CA ASN A 220 -11.36 -17.27 10.50
C ASN A 220 -12.13 -18.60 10.63
N ARG A 221 -11.46 -19.75 10.55
CA ARG A 221 -12.07 -21.07 10.76
C ARG A 221 -12.57 -21.31 12.20
N ARG A 222 -12.11 -20.52 13.18
CA ARG A 222 -12.57 -20.54 14.59
C ARG A 222 -13.42 -19.33 14.96
N LEU A 223 -13.78 -18.49 13.99
CA LEU A 223 -14.47 -17.22 14.23
C LEU A 223 -15.94 -17.46 14.57
N THR A 224 -16.33 -17.14 15.81
CA THR A 224 -17.74 -17.10 16.21
C THR A 224 -18.28 -15.68 16.10
N PRO A 225 -19.61 -15.47 15.93
CA PRO A 225 -20.22 -14.14 15.96
C PRO A 225 -20.03 -13.39 17.28
N ARG A 226 -19.59 -14.04 18.37
CA ARG A 226 -19.18 -13.36 19.61
C ARG A 226 -17.73 -12.88 19.51
N LEU A 227 -16.82 -13.73 19.05
CA LEU A 227 -15.41 -13.39 18.86
C LEU A 227 -15.21 -12.30 17.81
N SER A 228 -15.92 -12.36 16.68
CA SER A 228 -15.90 -11.34 15.63
C SER A 228 -16.25 -9.95 16.16
N ARG A 229 -17.38 -9.83 16.86
CA ARG A 229 -17.81 -8.56 17.49
C ARG A 229 -16.84 -8.06 18.55
N LEU A 230 -16.28 -8.96 19.36
CA LEU A 230 -15.25 -8.63 20.35
C LEU A 230 -13.97 -8.10 19.67
N MET A 231 -13.53 -8.69 18.56
CA MET A 231 -12.37 -8.24 17.80
C MET A 231 -12.60 -6.90 17.10
N VAL A 232 -13.81 -6.64 16.56
CA VAL A 232 -14.15 -5.30 16.03
C VAL A 232 -14.16 -4.27 17.16
N TRP A 233 -14.81 -4.56 18.29
CA TRP A 233 -14.83 -3.67 19.45
C TRP A 233 -13.41 -3.36 19.95
N PHE A 234 -12.56 -4.39 20.11
CA PHE A 234 -11.18 -4.24 20.53
C PHE A 234 -10.36 -3.37 19.57
N THR A 235 -10.54 -3.58 18.26
CA THR A 235 -9.87 -2.78 17.23
C THR A 235 -10.25 -1.29 17.35
N LEU A 236 -11.55 -1.00 17.52
CA LEU A 236 -12.04 0.38 17.67
C LEU A 236 -11.63 1.00 19.02
N PHE A 237 -11.61 0.22 20.11
CA PHE A 237 -11.17 0.64 21.43
C PHE A 237 -9.69 1.09 21.44
N VAL A 238 -8.83 0.34 20.77
CA VAL A 238 -7.40 0.67 20.66
C VAL A 238 -7.13 1.78 19.64
N GLN A 239 -7.87 1.84 18.52
CA GLN A 239 -7.59 2.80 17.44
C GLN A 239 -8.27 4.16 17.61
N VAL A 240 -9.44 4.25 18.26
CA VAL A 240 -10.27 5.46 18.28
C VAL A 240 -10.42 6.05 19.68
N PHE A 241 -10.90 5.26 20.65
CA PHE A 241 -11.11 5.73 22.03
C PHE A 241 -11.20 4.55 23.01
N PRO A 242 -10.49 4.56 24.17
CA PRO A 242 -9.74 5.68 24.74
C PRO A 242 -8.21 5.62 24.50
N VAL A 243 -7.68 4.52 23.97
CA VAL A 243 -6.23 4.21 24.06
C VAL A 243 -5.29 5.29 23.52
N PRO A 244 -5.54 5.97 22.38
CA PRO A 244 -4.66 7.04 21.90
C PRO A 244 -4.56 8.22 22.89
N TRP A 245 -5.61 8.48 23.67
CA TRP A 245 -5.63 9.55 24.68
C TRP A 245 -4.82 9.18 25.93
N LEU A 246 -4.62 7.90 26.21
CA LEU A 246 -3.75 7.46 27.31
C LEU A 246 -2.29 7.89 27.07
N LEU A 247 -1.84 7.99 25.81
CA LEU A 247 -0.49 8.42 25.45
C LEU A 247 -0.13 9.85 25.88
N LEU A 248 -1.14 10.72 26.07
CA LEU A 248 -0.97 12.09 26.55
C LEU A 248 -0.80 12.17 28.08
N LEU A 249 -1.15 11.09 28.78
CA LEU A 249 -1.13 11.01 30.24
C LEU A 249 0.25 10.52 30.75
N PRO A 250 0.68 10.97 31.94
CA PRO A 250 1.97 10.57 32.49
C PRO A 250 2.02 9.07 32.81
N TYR A 251 3.23 8.57 33.08
CA TYR A 251 3.42 7.22 33.62
C TYR A 251 2.57 7.01 34.90
N PRO A 252 1.88 5.87 35.08
CA PRO A 252 1.89 4.66 34.23
C PRO A 252 0.89 4.67 33.06
N LEU A 253 0.00 5.66 32.94
CA LEU A 253 -1.12 5.63 32.00
C LEU A 253 -0.65 5.70 30.53
N GLY A 254 0.36 6.53 30.23
CA GLY A 254 1.02 6.53 28.92
C GLY A 254 1.57 5.17 28.50
N ALA A 255 2.19 4.44 29.45
CA ALA A 255 2.71 3.09 29.20
C ALA A 255 1.59 2.08 28.92
N VAL A 256 0.44 2.18 29.61
CA VAL A 256 -0.75 1.37 29.28
C VAL A 256 -1.24 1.65 27.86
N GLY A 257 -1.23 2.92 27.42
CA GLY A 257 -1.52 3.31 26.04
C GLY A 257 -0.61 2.64 25.02
N VAL A 258 0.71 2.70 25.25
CA VAL A 258 1.73 2.06 24.41
C VAL A 258 1.50 0.55 24.30
N TRP A 259 1.31 -0.16 25.42
CA TRP A 259 1.15 -1.61 25.41
C TRP A 259 -0.11 -2.08 24.66
N TRP A 260 -1.22 -1.35 24.75
CA TRP A 260 -2.42 -1.66 23.94
C TRP A 260 -2.18 -1.49 22.44
N ILE A 261 -1.48 -0.44 22.01
CA ILE A 261 -1.15 -0.23 20.59
C ILE A 261 -0.19 -1.31 20.08
N VAL A 262 0.87 -1.60 20.84
CA VAL A 262 1.84 -2.67 20.51
C VAL A 262 1.13 -4.03 20.40
N LEU A 263 0.24 -4.36 21.34
CA LEU A 263 -0.58 -5.58 21.29
C LEU A 263 -1.42 -5.66 20.02
N LEU A 264 -2.15 -4.58 19.67
CA LEU A 264 -2.96 -4.55 18.45
C LEU A 264 -2.08 -4.71 17.20
N MET A 265 -0.97 -3.99 17.10
CA MET A 265 -0.07 -4.05 15.93
C MET A 265 0.56 -5.43 15.75
N ILE A 266 0.92 -6.11 16.83
CA ILE A 266 1.37 -7.50 16.82
C ILE A 266 0.25 -8.44 16.31
N LEU A 267 -0.98 -8.29 16.83
CA LEU A 267 -2.13 -9.09 16.40
C LEU A 267 -2.45 -8.87 14.91
N ILE A 268 -2.40 -7.63 14.42
CA ILE A 268 -2.57 -7.31 12.99
C ILE A 268 -1.42 -7.92 12.16
N ALA A 269 -0.17 -7.81 12.60
CA ALA A 269 0.98 -8.37 11.88
C ALA A 269 0.94 -9.90 11.74
N PHE A 270 0.45 -10.61 12.75
CA PHE A 270 0.24 -12.05 12.66
C PHE A 270 -0.99 -12.42 11.82
N THR A 271 -2.06 -11.61 11.81
CA THR A 271 -3.34 -11.96 11.15
C THR A 271 -3.52 -11.36 9.75
N GLY A 272 -2.57 -10.55 9.24
CA GLY A 272 -2.58 -10.02 7.87
C GLY A 272 -1.30 -9.26 7.48
N ASN A 273 -0.98 -9.20 6.18
CA ASN A 273 0.21 -8.49 5.70
C ASN A 273 -0.06 -7.00 5.37
N TYR A 274 0.57 -6.12 6.16
CA TYR A 274 0.56 -4.66 6.02
C TYR A 274 1.97 -4.09 5.72
N GLY A 275 2.83 -4.89 5.09
CA GLY A 275 4.23 -4.59 4.88
C GLY A 275 4.94 -4.34 6.21
N PHE A 276 5.63 -3.21 6.33
CA PHE A 276 6.33 -2.80 7.54
C PHE A 276 5.53 -1.82 8.43
N PHE A 277 4.25 -1.53 8.11
CA PHE A 277 3.41 -0.58 8.85
C PHE A 277 3.34 -0.88 10.36
N ASN A 278 3.06 -2.14 10.71
CA ASN A 278 2.86 -2.56 12.09
C ASN A 278 4.17 -2.47 12.90
N TYR A 279 5.31 -2.83 12.30
CA TYR A 279 6.62 -2.79 12.96
C TYR A 279 7.10 -1.36 13.18
N LEU A 280 6.89 -0.46 12.21
CA LEU A 280 7.14 0.98 12.37
C LEU A 280 6.26 1.58 13.47
N THR A 281 4.98 1.18 13.53
CA THR A 281 4.06 1.60 14.61
C THR A 281 4.54 1.12 15.98
N CYS A 282 4.92 -0.16 16.12
CA CYS A 282 5.48 -0.69 17.37
C CYS A 282 6.78 0.03 17.77
N ALA A 283 7.68 0.27 16.83
CA ALA A 283 8.97 0.90 17.13
C ALA A 283 8.80 2.35 17.61
N LEU A 284 7.89 3.13 16.99
CA LEU A 284 7.53 4.48 17.45
C LEU A 284 6.73 4.47 18.77
N ALA A 285 5.91 3.44 19.02
CA ALA A 285 5.23 3.28 20.30
C ALA A 285 6.22 3.00 21.44
N LEU A 286 7.27 2.22 21.18
CA LEU A 286 8.30 1.84 22.15
C LEU A 286 9.39 2.92 22.37
N THR A 287 9.37 4.04 21.64
CA THR A 287 10.26 5.18 21.95
C THR A 287 9.67 6.12 23.00
N VAL A 288 8.36 6.09 23.23
CA VAL A 288 7.70 6.76 24.36
C VAL A 288 8.31 6.27 25.67
N PRO A 289 8.75 7.16 26.59
CA PRO A 289 9.41 6.75 27.82
C PRO A 289 8.46 5.98 28.76
N LEU A 290 8.70 4.68 28.90
CA LEU A 290 7.94 3.76 29.76
C LEU A 290 8.33 3.83 31.26
N GLY A 291 9.07 4.87 31.65
CA GLY A 291 9.48 5.12 33.02
C GLY A 291 10.09 6.50 33.16
N GLY A 292 9.83 7.14 34.30
CA GLY A 292 10.44 8.38 34.74
C GLY A 292 10.37 8.43 36.26
N THR A 293 11.23 9.21 36.90
CA THR A 293 11.12 9.46 38.34
C THR A 293 9.79 10.17 38.64
N ARG A 294 9.22 9.90 39.82
CA ARG A 294 8.06 10.64 40.31
C ARG A 294 8.45 12.13 40.39
N ARG A 295 7.77 12.98 39.63
CA ARG A 295 7.92 14.43 39.78
C ARG A 295 7.09 14.84 40.99
N ASP A 296 7.76 15.30 42.04
CA ASP A 296 7.10 15.82 43.24
C ASP A 296 6.72 17.32 43.10
N ASP A 297 7.09 17.95 41.97
CA ASP A 297 6.55 19.26 41.55
C ASP A 297 5.04 19.15 41.25
N PRO A 298 4.19 20.04 41.78
CA PRO A 298 2.80 20.17 41.33
C PRO A 298 2.74 20.70 39.88
N TYR A 299 1.67 20.31 39.16
CA TYR A 299 1.46 20.66 37.75
C TYR A 299 1.71 22.15 37.46
N ARG A 300 2.65 22.43 36.56
CA ARG A 300 3.01 23.78 36.15
C ARG A 300 2.07 24.29 35.06
N LEU A 301 2.08 25.61 34.82
CA LEU A 301 1.32 26.23 33.74
C LEU A 301 1.71 25.68 32.35
N SER A 302 2.95 25.23 32.17
CA SER A 302 3.41 24.46 31.00
C SER A 302 2.53 23.23 30.75
N ASP A 303 2.19 22.51 31.81
CA ASP A 303 1.53 21.21 31.75
C ASP A 303 0.05 21.41 31.44
N ILE A 304 -0.56 22.47 31.97
CA ILE A 304 -1.92 22.90 31.60
C ILE A 304 -1.94 23.39 30.15
N ILE A 305 -1.01 24.25 29.73
CA ILE A 305 -0.90 24.71 28.33
C ILE A 305 -0.71 23.53 27.39
N ALA A 306 0.05 22.52 27.79
CA ALA A 306 0.35 21.34 27.01
C ALA A 306 -0.77 20.31 26.98
N ILE A 307 -1.49 20.11 28.07
CA ILE A 307 -2.73 19.32 28.09
C ILE A 307 -3.76 20.03 27.22
N CYS A 308 -3.90 21.36 27.31
CA CYS A 308 -4.71 22.16 26.39
C CYS A 308 -4.22 22.08 24.94
N TYR A 309 -2.91 22.00 24.67
CA TYR A 309 -2.36 21.87 23.31
C TYR A 309 -2.52 20.46 22.75
N GLY A 310 -2.32 19.41 23.56
CA GLY A 310 -2.61 18.02 23.24
C GLY A 310 -4.10 17.77 23.07
N LEU A 311 -4.95 18.46 23.83
CA LEU A 311 -6.39 18.56 23.60
C LEU A 311 -6.70 19.36 22.33
N VAL A 312 -5.97 20.43 21.98
CA VAL A 312 -6.18 21.19 20.73
C VAL A 312 -5.70 20.43 19.49
N VAL A 313 -4.66 19.61 19.58
CA VAL A 313 -4.24 18.64 18.55
C VAL A 313 -5.21 17.44 18.53
N GLY A 314 -5.74 17.04 19.68
CA GLY A 314 -6.88 16.12 19.82
C GLY A 314 -8.19 16.68 19.24
N LEU A 315 -8.39 18.01 19.27
CA LEU A 315 -9.45 18.74 18.58
C LEU A 315 -9.08 18.98 17.10
N GLY A 316 -7.80 18.85 16.75
CA GLY A 316 -7.38 18.48 15.39
C GLY A 316 -8.07 17.18 14.96
N VAL A 317 -8.14 16.16 15.82
CA VAL A 317 -8.96 14.95 15.60
C VAL A 317 -10.48 15.21 15.72
N THR A 318 -10.92 16.41 16.14
CA THR A 318 -12.29 16.87 15.87
C THR A 318 -12.49 17.54 14.52
N GLN A 319 -11.45 17.76 13.69
CA GLN A 319 -11.66 18.15 12.28
C GLN A 319 -12.51 17.13 11.50
N PRO A 320 -12.35 15.80 11.63
CA PRO A 320 -13.27 14.83 11.04
C PRO A 320 -14.62 14.74 11.78
N LEU A 321 -14.68 15.08 13.07
CA LEU A 321 -15.95 15.14 13.79
C LEU A 321 -16.80 16.33 13.27
N LEU A 322 -16.17 17.51 13.15
CA LEU A 322 -16.69 18.66 12.43
C LEU A 322 -17.06 18.28 11.00
N TYR A 323 -16.22 17.57 10.24
CA TYR A 323 -16.54 17.14 8.89
C TYR A 323 -17.73 16.14 8.81
N THR A 324 -18.01 15.38 9.87
CA THR A 324 -19.22 14.54 9.95
C THR A 324 -20.48 15.29 10.39
N LEU A 325 -20.34 16.42 11.08
CA LEU A 325 -21.46 17.24 11.57
C LEU A 325 -21.81 18.37 10.58
N ASP A 326 -20.80 18.98 9.99
CA ASP A 326 -20.85 19.99 8.92
C ASP A 326 -19.63 19.85 7.98
N PRO A 327 -19.79 19.19 6.81
CA PRO A 327 -18.74 19.08 5.79
C PRO A 327 -18.32 20.42 5.17
N LEU A 328 -19.13 21.49 5.31
CA LEU A 328 -18.88 22.82 4.74
C LEU A 328 -18.07 23.73 5.68
N HIS A 329 -17.83 23.29 6.92
CA HIS A 329 -17.16 24.09 7.95
C HIS A 329 -15.77 24.59 7.47
N PRO A 330 -15.44 25.90 7.54
CA PRO A 330 -14.25 26.47 6.90
C PRO A 330 -12.91 25.82 7.27
N ALA A 331 -12.78 25.31 8.51
CA ALA A 331 -11.57 24.61 8.96
C ALA A 331 -11.28 23.33 8.14
N CYS A 332 -12.31 22.66 7.63
CA CYS A 332 -12.18 21.47 6.79
C CYS A 332 -11.59 21.81 5.41
N HIS A 333 -12.04 22.92 4.82
CA HIS A 333 -11.50 23.44 3.57
C HIS A 333 -10.03 23.86 3.72
N TRP A 334 -9.68 24.60 4.77
CA TRP A 334 -8.29 25.00 5.03
C TRP A 334 -7.35 23.79 5.15
N ALA A 335 -7.75 22.77 5.93
CA ALA A 335 -6.97 21.55 6.09
C ALA A 335 -6.70 20.86 4.74
N SER A 336 -7.76 20.54 3.98
CA SER A 336 -7.63 19.85 2.68
C SER A 336 -6.78 20.60 1.65
N SER A 337 -6.76 21.95 1.72
CA SER A 337 -5.92 22.79 0.87
C SER A 337 -4.44 22.65 1.20
N VAL A 338 -4.06 22.61 2.48
CA VAL A 338 -2.66 22.49 2.90
C VAL A 338 -2.08 21.14 2.49
N GLY A 339 -2.79 20.04 2.71
CA GLY A 339 -2.39 18.71 2.25
C GLY A 339 -2.26 18.60 0.75
N HIS A 340 -3.08 19.31 -0.03
CA HIS A 340 -2.92 19.36 -1.47
C HIS A 340 -1.52 19.86 -1.88
N TYR A 341 -0.97 20.87 -1.18
CA TYR A 341 0.39 21.38 -1.42
C TYR A 341 1.51 20.49 -0.86
N LEU A 342 1.25 19.68 0.18
CA LEU A 342 2.24 18.81 0.82
C LEU A 342 2.31 17.39 0.21
N ARG A 343 1.22 16.87 -0.35
CA ARG A 343 1.16 15.55 -1.00
C ARG A 343 2.24 15.35 -2.09
N PRO A 344 2.64 16.36 -2.90
CA PRO A 344 3.77 16.24 -3.84
C PRO A 344 5.12 15.92 -3.19
N ILE A 345 5.39 16.39 -1.97
CA ILE A 345 6.62 16.05 -1.22
C ILE A 345 6.42 14.83 -0.31
N ALA A 346 5.34 14.05 -0.51
CA ALA A 346 5.00 12.88 0.29
C ALA A 346 4.83 13.22 1.79
N VAL A 347 4.11 14.30 2.10
CA VAL A 347 3.65 14.66 3.45
C VAL A 347 2.15 14.98 3.42
N GLY A 348 1.40 14.70 4.48
CA GLY A 348 -0.04 15.06 4.56
C GLY A 348 -0.94 14.16 3.71
N SER A 349 -0.69 12.85 3.71
CA SER A 349 -1.49 11.89 2.93
C SER A 349 -2.69 11.32 3.68
N GLY A 350 -3.73 10.94 2.93
CA GLY A 350 -4.90 10.24 3.45
C GLY A 350 -4.68 8.73 3.60
N TYR A 351 -5.02 8.18 4.77
CA TYR A 351 -4.87 6.76 5.10
C TYR A 351 -6.24 6.09 5.29
N GLY A 352 -6.45 4.91 4.69
CA GLY A 352 -7.81 4.37 4.48
C GLY A 352 -7.94 2.87 4.24
N LEU A 353 -6.92 2.05 4.52
CA LEU A 353 -6.96 0.62 4.17
C LEU A 353 -8.08 -0.13 4.92
N PHE A 354 -8.97 -0.80 4.19
CA PHE A 354 -10.18 -1.49 4.69
C PHE A 354 -11.17 -0.61 5.50
N ALA A 355 -11.06 0.72 5.42
CA ALA A 355 -11.99 1.66 6.07
C ALA A 355 -13.44 1.45 5.63
N ARG A 356 -13.67 1.03 4.38
CA ARG A 356 -14.87 0.32 3.96
C ARG A 356 -14.51 -1.16 3.83
N MET A 357 -15.11 -2.02 4.66
CA MET A 357 -14.83 -3.45 4.61
C MET A 357 -15.29 -4.01 3.26
N THR A 358 -14.42 -4.78 2.60
CA THR A 358 -14.79 -5.49 1.36
C THR A 358 -15.46 -6.80 1.76
N THR A 359 -16.57 -7.17 1.13
CA THR A 359 -17.40 -8.34 1.54
C THR A 359 -17.32 -9.51 0.55
N PHE A 360 -16.35 -9.46 -0.36
CA PHE A 360 -16.06 -10.41 -1.42
C PHE A 360 -14.57 -10.32 -1.73
N ARG A 361 -14.01 -11.32 -2.41
CA ARG A 361 -12.63 -11.28 -2.90
C ARG A 361 -12.60 -11.71 -4.35
N MET A 362 -12.47 -10.75 -5.24
CA MET A 362 -12.25 -11.06 -6.65
C MET A 362 -10.77 -11.00 -7.00
N GLU A 363 -10.33 -11.90 -7.86
CA GLU A 363 -8.93 -12.18 -8.15
C GLU A 363 -8.74 -12.40 -9.65
N LEU A 364 -7.65 -11.84 -10.20
CA LEU A 364 -7.20 -12.17 -11.55
C LEU A 364 -6.37 -13.46 -11.51
N GLU A 365 -6.84 -14.46 -12.23
CA GLU A 365 -6.12 -15.70 -12.53
C GLU A 365 -5.57 -15.59 -13.95
N LEU A 366 -4.29 -15.88 -14.13
CA LEU A 366 -3.64 -15.88 -15.44
C LEU A 366 -3.35 -17.32 -15.85
N ARG A 367 -3.68 -17.70 -17.08
CA ARG A 367 -3.36 -19.02 -17.63
C ARG A 367 -2.50 -18.90 -18.87
N GLY A 368 -1.33 -19.51 -18.85
CA GLY A 368 -0.47 -19.64 -20.02
C GLY A 368 -0.90 -20.81 -20.89
N ARG A 369 -0.69 -20.71 -22.20
CA ARG A 369 -0.75 -21.84 -23.14
C ARG A 369 0.46 -21.79 -24.07
N GLY A 370 1.08 -22.95 -24.27
CA GLY A 370 2.18 -23.15 -25.20
C GLY A 370 1.70 -23.14 -26.65
N LEU A 371 1.56 -24.33 -27.23
CA LEU A 371 1.05 -24.54 -28.59
C LEU A 371 -0.44 -24.14 -28.75
N PRO A 372 -0.88 -23.72 -29.95
CA PRO A 372 -2.30 -23.68 -30.32
C PRO A 372 -3.00 -25.02 -30.01
N GLY A 373 -4.27 -24.98 -29.60
CA GLY A 373 -5.01 -26.17 -29.15
C GLY A 373 -4.57 -26.81 -27.83
N GLY A 374 -3.37 -26.50 -27.31
CA GLY A 374 -2.83 -27.11 -26.09
C GLY A 374 -3.60 -26.78 -24.79
N PRO A 375 -3.32 -27.49 -23.69
CA PRO A 375 -3.96 -27.24 -22.39
C PRO A 375 -3.53 -25.89 -21.81
N TRP A 376 -4.48 -25.20 -21.17
CA TRP A 376 -4.23 -23.98 -20.40
C TRP A 376 -3.69 -24.33 -19.01
N ARG A 377 -2.45 -23.92 -18.71
CA ARG A 377 -1.81 -24.09 -17.39
C ARG A 377 -1.93 -22.80 -16.59
N GLU A 378 -2.21 -22.91 -15.30
CA GLU A 378 -2.33 -21.75 -14.41
C GLU A 378 -0.94 -21.19 -14.07
N ILE A 379 -0.79 -19.87 -14.14
CA ILE A 379 0.46 -19.16 -13.81
C ILE A 379 0.45 -18.85 -12.32
N VAL A 380 1.38 -19.47 -11.58
CA VAL A 380 1.48 -19.33 -10.13
C VAL A 380 2.16 -17.99 -9.77
N PHE A 381 1.76 -17.39 -8.66
CA PHE A 381 2.33 -16.18 -8.08
C PHE A 381 3.08 -16.51 -6.77
N LYS A 382 4.01 -15.65 -6.32
CA LYS A 382 4.89 -15.99 -5.18
C LYS A 382 4.12 -16.00 -3.85
N HIS A 383 3.16 -15.10 -3.66
CA HIS A 383 2.50 -14.85 -2.38
C HIS A 383 0.97 -14.83 -2.47
N LYS A 384 0.41 -14.61 -3.66
CA LYS A 384 -1.04 -14.67 -3.90
C LYS A 384 -1.57 -16.11 -3.69
N PRO A 385 -2.77 -16.31 -3.11
CA PRO A 385 -3.46 -17.59 -3.25
C PRO A 385 -3.76 -17.87 -4.73
N VAL A 386 -3.26 -19.01 -5.23
CA VAL A 386 -3.46 -19.50 -6.59
C VAL A 386 -3.95 -20.96 -6.54
N ASP A 387 -3.17 -21.83 -5.90
CA ASP A 387 -3.58 -23.20 -5.60
C ASP A 387 -4.66 -23.20 -4.49
N PRO A 388 -5.87 -23.73 -4.74
CA PRO A 388 -6.92 -23.75 -3.72
C PRO A 388 -6.65 -24.73 -2.56
N THR A 389 -5.84 -25.77 -2.80
CA THR A 389 -5.56 -26.83 -1.82
C THR A 389 -4.51 -26.44 -0.78
N ASN A 390 -3.67 -25.44 -1.11
CA ASN A 390 -2.67 -24.92 -0.20
C ASN A 390 -3.23 -23.77 0.64
N PRO A 391 -3.15 -23.83 2.00
CA PRO A 391 -3.53 -22.72 2.84
C PRO A 391 -2.58 -21.52 2.64
N PRO A 392 -2.99 -20.28 2.99
CA PRO A 392 -2.07 -19.15 3.01
C PRO A 392 -0.90 -19.45 3.95
N TYR A 393 0.32 -19.07 3.58
CA TYR A 393 1.51 -19.39 4.36
C TYR A 393 1.98 -18.21 5.24
N PHE A 394 3.07 -18.40 6.00
CA PHE A 394 3.67 -17.34 6.79
C PHE A 394 4.63 -16.50 5.94
N LEU A 395 4.25 -15.26 5.63
CA LEU A 395 5.08 -14.30 4.93
C LEU A 395 6.27 -13.85 5.82
N PRO A 396 7.50 -13.73 5.28
CA PRO A 396 8.64 -13.25 6.05
C PRO A 396 8.40 -11.87 6.66
N ILE A 397 8.73 -11.71 7.94
CA ILE A 397 8.55 -10.47 8.71
C ILE A 397 9.26 -9.31 8.00
N GLY A 398 8.52 -8.23 7.75
CA GLY A 398 9.00 -7.04 7.04
C GLY A 398 8.99 -7.14 5.51
N HIS A 399 8.79 -8.32 4.91
CA HIS A 399 8.73 -8.45 3.46
C HIS A 399 7.37 -8.02 2.88
N MET A 400 7.43 -7.21 1.82
CA MET A 400 6.29 -6.56 1.18
C MET A 400 6.26 -6.90 -0.33
N PRO A 401 5.47 -7.92 -0.76
CA PRO A 401 5.37 -8.32 -2.16
C PRO A 401 4.51 -7.34 -2.97
N ARG A 402 5.15 -6.48 -3.76
CA ARG A 402 4.48 -5.32 -4.39
C ARG A 402 3.60 -5.71 -5.57
N LEU A 403 3.97 -6.75 -6.34
CA LEU A 403 3.16 -7.24 -7.46
C LEU A 403 1.88 -7.92 -6.96
N ASP A 404 2.01 -8.96 -6.13
CA ASP A 404 0.90 -9.77 -5.62
C ASP A 404 -0.14 -8.90 -4.87
N TRP A 405 0.33 -7.95 -4.05
CA TRP A 405 -0.56 -6.97 -3.40
C TRP A 405 -1.26 -6.12 -4.47
N ARG A 406 -0.50 -5.48 -5.38
CA ARG A 406 -1.08 -4.52 -6.35
C ARG A 406 -2.13 -5.15 -7.26
N LEU A 407 -2.02 -6.44 -7.58
CA LEU A 407 -3.01 -7.19 -8.36
C LEU A 407 -4.40 -7.26 -7.69
N TRP A 408 -4.48 -7.34 -6.35
CA TRP A 408 -5.76 -7.37 -5.62
C TRP A 408 -6.59 -6.09 -5.80
N PHE A 409 -5.96 -4.94 -6.04
CA PHE A 409 -6.67 -3.70 -6.36
C PHE A 409 -7.33 -3.72 -7.75
N VAL A 410 -6.91 -4.59 -8.67
CA VAL A 410 -7.35 -4.50 -10.08
C VAL A 410 -8.84 -4.86 -10.23
N PRO A 411 -9.35 -6.00 -9.70
CA PRO A 411 -10.79 -6.28 -9.71
C PRO A 411 -11.65 -5.22 -9.01
N LEU A 412 -11.10 -4.55 -7.97
CA LEU A 412 -11.76 -3.44 -7.28
C LEU A 412 -11.89 -2.18 -8.15
N GLY A 413 -11.02 -2.00 -9.14
CA GLY A 413 -11.15 -1.00 -10.19
C GLY A 413 -12.19 -1.40 -11.26
N LEU A 414 -12.10 -2.63 -11.76
CA LEU A 414 -12.93 -3.12 -12.87
C LEU A 414 -14.44 -3.01 -12.58
N MET A 415 -14.92 -3.39 -11.39
CA MET A 415 -16.34 -3.24 -11.02
C MET A 415 -16.82 -1.78 -11.00
N ARG A 416 -15.91 -0.81 -10.81
CA ARG A 416 -16.24 0.62 -10.78
C ARG A 416 -16.27 1.24 -12.18
N GLY A 417 -16.20 0.41 -13.22
CA GLY A 417 -16.14 0.84 -14.62
C GLY A 417 -14.77 1.36 -15.05
N ALA A 418 -13.71 1.17 -14.24
CA ALA A 418 -12.36 1.51 -14.67
C ALA A 418 -11.86 0.45 -15.69
N PRO A 419 -11.11 0.85 -16.74
CA PRO A 419 -10.48 -0.08 -17.66
C PRO A 419 -9.40 -0.91 -16.96
N MET A 420 -8.89 -1.95 -17.65
CA MET A 420 -7.70 -2.67 -17.19
C MET A 420 -6.53 -1.66 -17.05
N PRO A 421 -5.80 -1.64 -15.92
CA PRO A 421 -4.67 -0.75 -15.76
C PRO A 421 -3.54 -1.13 -16.72
N THR A 422 -2.96 -0.14 -17.41
CA THR A 422 -1.90 -0.33 -18.42
C THR A 422 -0.72 -1.17 -17.93
N TRP A 423 -0.35 -1.07 -16.65
CA TRP A 423 0.72 -1.88 -16.07
C TRP A 423 0.40 -3.38 -16.02
N VAL A 424 -0.87 -3.79 -15.96
CA VAL A 424 -1.28 -5.20 -16.03
C VAL A 424 -1.08 -5.73 -17.43
N ASP A 425 -1.46 -4.95 -18.44
CA ASP A 425 -1.24 -5.29 -19.84
C ASP A 425 0.26 -5.33 -20.18
N THR A 426 1.06 -4.36 -19.71
CA THR A 426 2.53 -4.43 -19.86
C THR A 426 3.14 -5.61 -19.11
N PHE A 427 2.63 -5.98 -17.93
CA PHE A 427 3.05 -7.20 -17.22
C PHE A 427 2.77 -8.47 -18.04
N ILE A 428 1.59 -8.58 -18.64
CA ILE A 428 1.22 -9.69 -19.54
C ILE A 428 2.11 -9.68 -20.80
N GLU A 429 2.41 -8.51 -21.37
CA GLU A 429 3.32 -8.38 -22.51
C GLU A 429 4.74 -8.84 -22.17
N ARG A 430 5.30 -8.44 -21.01
CA ARG A 430 6.63 -8.87 -20.56
C ARG A 430 6.71 -10.38 -20.30
N MET A 431 5.64 -10.99 -19.78
CA MET A 431 5.55 -12.45 -19.66
C MET A 431 5.52 -13.15 -21.02
N LEU A 432 4.76 -12.62 -21.99
CA LEU A 432 4.72 -13.15 -23.37
C LEU A 432 6.01 -12.91 -24.16
N ARG A 433 6.81 -11.90 -23.79
CA ARG A 433 8.18 -11.66 -24.26
C ARG A 433 9.24 -12.45 -23.48
N HIS A 434 8.82 -13.28 -22.51
CA HIS A 434 9.66 -14.13 -21.66
C HIS A 434 10.76 -13.37 -20.89
N GLU A 435 10.51 -12.12 -20.51
CA GLU A 435 11.52 -11.22 -19.95
C GLU A 435 11.97 -11.68 -18.53
N PRO A 436 13.24 -12.10 -18.33
CA PRO A 436 13.65 -12.80 -17.10
C PRO A 436 13.47 -11.97 -15.82
N CYS A 437 13.63 -10.65 -15.89
CA CYS A 437 13.42 -9.76 -14.75
C CYS A 437 11.97 -9.74 -14.24
N VAL A 438 11.00 -10.11 -15.08
CA VAL A 438 9.59 -10.26 -14.72
C VAL A 438 9.28 -11.73 -14.41
N VAL A 439 9.71 -12.65 -15.27
CA VAL A 439 9.45 -14.10 -15.14
C VAL A 439 10.13 -14.68 -13.90
N ASP A 440 11.46 -14.71 -13.84
CA ASP A 440 12.19 -15.24 -12.67
C ASP A 440 12.21 -14.25 -11.50
N GLY A 441 12.26 -12.95 -11.82
CA GLY A 441 12.32 -11.88 -10.83
C GLY A 441 11.06 -11.76 -9.97
N LEU A 442 9.86 -11.82 -10.57
CA LEU A 442 8.60 -11.57 -9.86
C LEU A 442 7.72 -12.81 -9.66
N LEU A 443 7.81 -13.84 -10.52
CA LEU A 443 7.05 -15.09 -10.37
C LEU A 443 7.91 -16.22 -9.76
N PRO A 444 7.32 -17.23 -9.10
CA PRO A 444 8.06 -18.41 -8.70
C PRO A 444 8.55 -19.16 -9.94
N ARG A 445 9.61 -19.98 -9.80
CA ARG A 445 9.99 -20.95 -10.85
C ARG A 445 8.83 -21.91 -11.08
N GLN A 446 8.47 -22.14 -12.35
CA GLN A 446 7.30 -22.94 -12.72
C GLN A 446 7.71 -24.14 -13.57
N ALA A 447 6.95 -25.24 -13.50
CA ALA A 447 7.27 -26.50 -14.18
C ALA A 447 6.82 -26.54 -15.66
N PHE A 448 6.48 -25.38 -16.25
CA PHE A 448 6.28 -25.24 -17.69
C PHE A 448 7.38 -24.37 -18.28
N ASP A 449 7.83 -24.72 -19.48
CA ASP A 449 8.74 -23.87 -20.25
C ASP A 449 8.03 -22.56 -20.62
N TRP A 450 8.67 -21.44 -20.28
CA TRP A 450 8.19 -20.10 -20.62
C TRP A 450 8.36 -19.80 -22.10
N ALA A 451 9.45 -20.26 -22.75
CA ALA A 451 9.72 -19.97 -24.16
C ALA A 451 8.61 -20.50 -25.09
N ALA A 452 7.98 -21.62 -24.71
CA ALA A 452 6.80 -22.14 -25.39
C ALA A 452 5.54 -21.26 -25.28
N VAL A 453 5.39 -20.41 -24.26
CA VAL A 453 4.13 -19.70 -23.96
C VAL A 453 3.83 -18.63 -25.00
N SER A 454 2.80 -18.87 -25.83
CA SER A 454 2.39 -17.99 -26.93
C SER A 454 1.14 -17.14 -26.62
N ARG A 455 0.31 -17.58 -25.66
CA ARG A 455 -0.91 -16.86 -25.25
C ARG A 455 -1.12 -16.91 -23.73
N ILE A 456 -1.68 -15.84 -23.17
CA ILE A 456 -2.11 -15.75 -21.77
C ILE A 456 -3.61 -15.40 -21.73
N ARG A 457 -4.41 -16.21 -21.05
CA ARG A 457 -5.82 -15.94 -20.78
C ARG A 457 -5.99 -15.32 -19.41
N VAL A 458 -6.76 -14.25 -19.32
CA VAL A 458 -7.12 -13.58 -18.06
C VAL A 458 -8.51 -14.04 -17.63
N VAL A 459 -8.64 -14.63 -16.44
CA VAL A 459 -9.89 -15.13 -15.88
C VAL A 459 -10.17 -14.42 -14.56
N LEU A 460 -11.43 -14.03 -14.34
CA LEU A 460 -11.88 -13.42 -13.09
C LEU A 460 -12.57 -14.46 -12.23
N TRP A 461 -12.13 -14.58 -10.98
CA TRP A 461 -12.66 -15.52 -9.99
C TRP A 461 -13.05 -14.81 -8.70
N ASN A 462 -14.10 -15.30 -8.04
CA ASN A 462 -14.41 -15.00 -6.64
C ASN A 462 -13.76 -16.06 -5.75
N TYR A 463 -13.15 -15.67 -4.64
CA TYR A 463 -12.47 -16.54 -3.69
C TYR A 463 -13.06 -16.39 -2.28
N THR A 464 -13.22 -17.50 -1.57
CA THR A 464 -13.62 -17.57 -0.16
C THR A 464 -12.78 -18.63 0.56
N PHE A 465 -12.67 -18.60 1.89
CA PHE A 465 -12.14 -19.75 2.60
C PHE A 465 -13.13 -20.92 2.51
N GLY A 466 -12.64 -22.08 2.07
CA GLY A 466 -13.38 -23.33 2.07
C GLY A 466 -13.13 -24.16 3.33
N ASN A 467 -13.62 -25.39 3.33
CA ASN A 467 -13.34 -26.34 4.41
C ASN A 467 -11.85 -26.68 4.50
N ASP A 468 -11.17 -26.82 3.35
CA ASP A 468 -9.78 -27.29 3.27
C ASP A 468 -8.96 -26.41 2.32
N GLY A 469 -8.78 -25.14 2.71
CA GLY A 469 -8.06 -24.12 1.95
C GLY A 469 -8.99 -23.06 1.38
N TRP A 470 -8.96 -22.87 0.06
CA TRP A 470 -9.81 -21.91 -0.66
C TRP A 470 -10.92 -22.61 -1.44
N ALA A 471 -12.11 -22.03 -1.41
CA ALA A 471 -13.11 -22.24 -2.44
C ALA A 471 -13.01 -21.10 -3.46
N ARG A 472 -13.14 -21.41 -4.76
CA ARG A 472 -13.16 -20.41 -5.82
C ARG A 472 -14.25 -20.68 -6.86
N GLU A 473 -14.95 -19.61 -7.24
CA GLU A 473 -16.03 -19.61 -8.21
C GLU A 473 -15.61 -18.76 -9.43
N ARG A 474 -15.79 -19.29 -10.64
CA ARG A 474 -15.41 -18.59 -11.87
C ARG A 474 -16.51 -17.61 -12.25
N LEU A 475 -16.15 -16.32 -12.33
CA LEU A 475 -17.11 -15.28 -12.71
C LEU A 475 -17.13 -15.07 -14.22
N ASP A 476 -15.96 -14.78 -14.81
CA ASP A 476 -15.86 -14.46 -16.24
C ASP A 476 -14.44 -14.71 -16.79
N THR A 477 -14.29 -14.66 -18.12
CA THR A 477 -13.00 -14.62 -18.81
C THR A 477 -12.87 -13.25 -19.46
N LEU A 478 -11.91 -12.43 -19.03
CA LEU A 478 -11.86 -11.04 -19.47
C LEU A 478 -11.36 -10.93 -20.92
N TYR A 479 -10.25 -11.60 -21.24
CA TYR A 479 -9.67 -11.65 -22.59
C TYR A 479 -8.63 -12.77 -22.72
N VAL A 480 -8.22 -13.04 -23.96
CA VAL A 480 -7.01 -13.79 -24.30
C VAL A 480 -6.02 -12.84 -24.95
N ALA A 481 -4.84 -12.72 -24.36
CA ALA A 481 -3.71 -11.94 -24.86
C ALA A 481 -2.72 -12.80 -25.64
N SER A 482 -2.12 -12.20 -26.67
CA SER A 482 -1.05 -12.75 -27.50
C SER A 482 -0.20 -11.61 -28.05
N LEU A 483 1.06 -11.85 -28.43
CA LEU A 483 1.83 -10.85 -29.18
C LEU A 483 1.34 -10.78 -30.64
N GLY A 484 1.21 -9.55 -31.16
CA GLY A 484 0.95 -9.31 -32.59
C GLY A 484 2.24 -9.25 -33.42
N PRO A 485 2.15 -9.06 -34.75
CA PRO A 485 3.31 -9.07 -35.66
C PRO A 485 4.41 -8.05 -35.32
N ARG A 486 4.05 -6.93 -34.67
CA ARG A 486 4.99 -5.90 -34.19
C ARG A 486 5.43 -6.10 -32.72
N MET A 487 5.29 -7.31 -32.18
CA MET A 487 5.56 -7.69 -30.78
C MET A 487 4.78 -6.90 -29.70
N GLY A 488 3.80 -6.09 -30.06
CA GLY A 488 2.89 -5.43 -29.11
C GLY A 488 1.77 -6.37 -28.65
N LEU A 489 1.20 -6.10 -27.47
CA LEU A 489 0.09 -6.87 -26.93
C LEU A 489 -1.19 -6.76 -27.79
N VAL A 490 -1.80 -7.91 -28.10
CA VAL A 490 -3.11 -8.01 -28.77
C VAL A 490 -4.07 -8.79 -27.86
N CYS A 491 -5.08 -8.10 -27.35
CA CYS A 491 -6.14 -8.68 -26.51
C CYS A 491 -7.37 -9.00 -27.36
N ARG A 492 -7.83 -10.26 -27.35
CA ARG A 492 -9.02 -10.74 -28.06
C ARG A 492 -10.11 -11.17 -27.07
N SER A 493 -11.37 -11.05 -27.49
CA SER A 493 -12.52 -11.57 -26.74
C SER A 493 -12.41 -13.09 -26.55
N PRO A 494 -12.87 -13.67 -25.43
CA PRO A 494 -12.81 -15.12 -25.19
C PRO A 494 -13.47 -15.96 -26.28
N ASN A 495 -14.48 -15.38 -26.96
CA ASN A 495 -15.30 -16.04 -27.98
C ASN A 495 -14.85 -15.72 -29.42
N SER A 496 -13.72 -15.02 -29.61
CA SER A 496 -13.16 -14.78 -30.94
C SER A 496 -12.67 -16.11 -31.56
N PRO A 497 -13.06 -16.46 -32.80
CA PRO A 497 -12.57 -17.68 -33.45
C PRO A 497 -11.04 -17.64 -33.63
N GLU A 498 -10.38 -18.79 -33.46
CA GLU A 498 -8.93 -18.92 -33.60
C GLU A 498 -8.51 -18.93 -35.07
N GLN A 499 -8.59 -17.77 -35.75
CA GLN A 499 -7.87 -17.58 -37.02
C GLN A 499 -6.37 -17.84 -36.80
N PRO A 500 -5.74 -18.72 -37.61
CA PRO A 500 -4.28 -18.87 -37.61
C PRO A 500 -3.62 -17.60 -38.16
N PRO A 501 -2.32 -17.36 -37.87
CA PRO A 501 -1.58 -16.30 -38.55
C PRO A 501 -1.50 -16.60 -40.05
N THR A 502 -1.95 -15.67 -40.89
CA THR A 502 -1.90 -15.79 -42.35
C THR A 502 -0.47 -15.57 -42.85
N PRO A 503 0.14 -16.54 -43.56
CA PRO A 503 1.46 -16.38 -44.15
C PRO A 503 1.35 -15.59 -45.47
N SER A 504 1.27 -14.25 -45.37
CA SER A 504 1.07 -13.37 -46.53
C SER A 504 1.73 -12.01 -46.36
N ASP A 505 3.06 -12.01 -46.14
CA ASP A 505 3.95 -10.84 -46.27
C ASP A 505 5.32 -11.31 -46.84
N SER A 506 5.28 -12.23 -47.81
CA SER A 506 6.46 -12.74 -48.52
C SER A 506 6.60 -12.08 -49.90
N MET A 507 7.49 -11.08 -49.98
CA MET A 507 8.06 -10.51 -51.20
C MET A 507 7.09 -10.10 -52.34
N SER A 508 6.75 -8.82 -52.39
CA SER A 508 6.47 -8.13 -53.66
C SER A 508 7.36 -6.90 -53.79
N SER A 509 8.57 -7.11 -54.31
CA SER A 509 9.52 -6.04 -54.63
C SER A 509 9.24 -5.50 -56.04
N SER A 510 8.50 -4.39 -56.14
CA SER A 510 8.29 -3.67 -57.41
C SER A 510 7.95 -2.19 -57.17
N GLU A 511 9.02 -1.39 -57.18
CA GLU A 511 9.16 -0.10 -57.90
C GLU A 511 8.27 1.15 -57.60
N GLU A 512 9.04 2.24 -57.47
CA GLU A 512 8.78 3.67 -57.72
C GLU A 512 8.05 4.61 -56.72
N PRO A 513 8.55 5.86 -56.55
CA PRO A 513 7.99 6.87 -55.65
C PRO A 513 7.04 7.84 -56.37
N LEU A 514 5.79 7.94 -55.92
CA LEU A 514 4.83 8.87 -56.52
C LEU A 514 5.02 10.29 -55.97
N ILE A 515 5.56 11.17 -56.82
CA ILE A 515 5.79 12.60 -56.55
C ILE A 515 4.46 13.31 -56.31
N VAL A 516 4.36 14.06 -55.20
CA VAL A 516 3.26 15.00 -54.96
C VAL A 516 3.71 16.42 -55.37
N PRO A 517 3.07 17.06 -56.35
CA PRO A 517 3.42 18.43 -56.75
C PRO A 517 2.89 19.46 -55.73
N LEU A 518 3.63 20.55 -55.59
CA LEU A 518 3.14 21.78 -54.97
C LEU A 518 2.08 22.43 -55.87
N HIS A 519 1.02 22.97 -55.27
CA HIS A 519 0.30 24.11 -55.86
C HIS A 519 -0.32 24.99 -54.78
N GLU A 520 -0.33 26.29 -55.03
CA GLU A 520 -0.74 27.35 -54.11
C GLU A 520 -2.23 27.70 -54.23
N SER A 521 -2.88 27.96 -53.10
CA SER A 521 -3.94 28.98 -52.91
C SER A 521 -4.24 29.17 -51.43
#